data_AF-A0A974H0Z0-F1
#
_entry.id   AF-A0A974H0Z0-F1
#
_cell.length_a   1.000
_cell.length_b   1.000
_cell.length_c   1.000
_cell.angle_alpha   90.00
_cell.angle_beta   90.00
_cell.angle_gamma   90.00
#
_symmetry.space_group_name_H-M   'P 1'
#
loop_
_entity.id
_entity.type
_entity.pdbx_description
1 polymer ?
#
loop_
_entity_poly.entity_id
_entity_poly.type
_entity_poly.pdbx_seq_one_letter_code
_entity_poly.pdbx_strand_id
1 'polypeptide(L)'
;MKTSKESQRGFISQALTYDTDRGQVFVKINFGTQATIMFNGEVASLKAIKETGTVHVPEPIAIADLSSGGGLLILEYLEMRSIDRFAEKLGEQLSDLHLPNILLKRKSQRQKGTIGERNHAVDKFGFHTMTCYGYIPQVGIRAVPQQL
;
A
#
# COMPACT_ATOMS: atom_id res chain seq x y z
N MET A 1 -3.94 12.68 25.01
CA MET A 1 -3.46 11.47 24.31
C MET A 1 -2.87 10.54 25.35
N LYS A 2 -3.53 9.42 25.67
CA LYS A 2 -3.04 8.42 26.64
C LYS A 2 -2.26 7.35 25.86
N THR A 3 -1.05 6.99 26.31
CA THR A 3 -0.17 5.94 25.73
C THR A 3 -0.74 4.56 26.07
N SER A 4 -1.09 3.71 25.09
CA SER A 4 -0.30 2.90 24.13
C SER A 4 -0.30 1.43 24.56
N LYS A 5 -1.18 0.61 23.96
CA LYS A 5 -0.91 -0.83 23.90
C LYS A 5 0.22 -1.01 22.90
N GLU A 6 1.39 -1.49 23.36
CA GLU A 6 2.51 -1.85 22.49
C GLU A 6 2.03 -2.98 21.56
N SER A 7 1.75 -2.63 20.30
CA SER A 7 1.33 -3.58 19.27
C SER A 7 2.54 -3.84 18.40
N GLN A 8 3.26 -4.92 18.73
CA GLN A 8 4.34 -5.55 17.94
C GLN A 8 5.40 -4.60 17.36
N ARG A 9 6.65 -4.68 17.87
CA ARG A 9 7.79 -4.09 17.14
C ARG A 9 7.88 -4.71 15.76
N GLY A 10 7.59 -3.92 14.72
CA GLY A 10 8.02 -4.25 13.38
C GLY A 10 9.55 -4.29 13.33
N PHE A 11 10.11 -5.09 12.42
CA PHE A 11 11.57 -5.27 12.32
C PHE A 11 12.30 -3.95 11.99
N ILE A 12 11.65 -3.09 11.19
CA ILE A 12 12.25 -1.84 10.67
C ILE A 12 11.55 -0.59 11.22
N SER A 13 10.23 -0.66 11.38
CA SER A 13 9.42 0.43 11.93
C SER A 13 8.81 -0.02 13.24
N GLN A 14 8.76 0.89 14.21
CA GLN A 14 7.94 0.69 15.40
C GLN A 14 6.47 0.84 15.00
N ALA A 15 5.60 0.03 15.61
CA ALA A 15 4.17 0.11 15.43
C ALA A 15 3.51 0.35 16.79
N LEU A 16 2.58 1.30 16.82
CA LEU A 16 1.88 1.73 18.02
C LEU A 16 0.41 1.93 17.72
N THR A 17 -0.44 1.71 18.71
CA THR A 17 -1.86 2.09 18.67
C THR A 17 -2.10 3.21 19.65
N TYR A 18 -2.84 4.23 19.22
CA TYR A 18 -3.20 5.38 20.05
C TYR A 18 -4.71 5.57 20.11
N ASP A 19 -5.21 5.81 21.32
CA ASP A 19 -6.59 6.25 21.53
C ASP A 19 -6.67 7.77 21.36
N THR A 20 -7.52 8.21 20.44
CA THR A 20 -7.85 9.62 20.21
C THR A 20 -9.29 9.90 20.61
N ASP A 21 -9.65 11.18 20.69
CA ASP A 21 -11.04 11.63 20.83
C ASP A 21 -11.95 11.19 19.66
N ARG A 22 -11.36 10.80 18.53
CA ARG A 22 -12.07 10.37 17.31
C ARG A 22 -11.97 8.86 17.05
N GLY A 23 -11.50 8.09 18.02
CA GLY A 23 -11.28 6.65 17.89
C GLY A 23 -9.81 6.26 17.86
N GLN A 24 -9.54 4.98 17.62
CA GLN A 24 -8.18 4.44 17.63
C GLN A 24 -7.49 4.65 16.28
N VAL A 25 -6.18 4.92 16.32
CA VAL A 25 -5.33 4.98 15.12
C VAL A 25 -4.13 4.06 15.28
N PHE A 26 -3.65 3.53 14.16
CA PHE A 26 -2.42 2.75 14.09
C PHE A 26 -1.31 3.62 13.51
N VAL A 27 -0.16 3.67 14.17
CA VAL A 27 0.96 4.54 13.79
C VAL A 27 2.21 3.71 13.58
N LYS A 28 2.79 3.82 12.38
CA LYS A 28 4.12 3.32 12.05
C LYS A 28 5.13 4.45 12.21
N ILE A 29 6.26 4.17 12.88
CA ILE A 29 7.33 5.13 13.14
C ILE A 29 8.64 4.54 12.64
N ASN A 30 9.37 5.30 11.82
CA ASN A 30 10.68 4.90 11.31
C ASN A 30 11.65 6.07 11.42
N PHE A 31 12.78 5.86 12.10
CA PHE A 31 13.80 6.88 12.35
C PHE A 31 14.87 6.99 11.24
N GLY A 32 14.83 6.10 10.26
CA GLY A 32 15.73 6.11 9.11
C GLY A 32 15.41 7.23 8.13
N THR A 33 16.44 7.74 7.45
CA THR A 33 16.32 8.83 6.45
C THR A 33 15.42 8.48 5.25
N GLN A 34 15.18 7.19 5.00
CA GLN A 34 14.31 6.71 3.92
C GLN A 34 12.83 6.58 4.32
N ALA A 35 12.47 6.89 5.58
CA ALA A 35 11.12 6.71 6.10
C ALA A 35 10.04 7.38 5.23
N THR A 36 10.27 8.61 4.79
CA THR A 36 9.33 9.37 3.96
C THR A 36 9.07 8.68 2.61
N ILE A 37 10.11 8.14 1.96
CA ILE A 37 9.96 7.41 0.70
C ILE A 37 9.19 6.11 0.93
N MET A 38 9.54 5.35 1.98
CA MET A 38 8.87 4.10 2.34
C MET A 38 7.38 4.31 2.61
N PHE A 39 7.03 5.32 3.42
CA PHE A 39 5.64 5.59 3.77
C PHE A 39 4.83 6.14 2.59
N ASN A 40 5.42 6.98 1.73
CA ASN A 40 4.74 7.40 0.49
C ASN A 40 4.45 6.20 -0.43
N GLY A 41 5.40 5.27 -0.58
CA GLY A 41 5.19 4.04 -1.33
C GLY A 41 4.08 3.17 -0.73
N GLU A 42 4.05 3.03 0.60
CA GLU A 42 3.01 2.29 1.30
C GLU A 42 1.63 2.92 1.10
N VAL A 43 1.50 4.24 1.27
CA VAL A 43 0.25 4.97 1.03
C VAL A 43 -0.23 4.82 -0.41
N ALA A 44 0.67 4.94 -1.39
CA ALA A 44 0.33 4.76 -2.80
C ALA A 44 -0.19 3.33 -3.07
N SER A 45 0.42 2.33 -2.44
CA SER A 45 0.02 0.93 -2.58
C SER A 45 -1.35 0.65 -1.94
N LEU A 46 -1.59 1.17 -0.72
CA LEU A 46 -2.88 1.02 -0.04
C LEU A 46 -4.02 1.67 -0.84
N LYS A 47 -3.80 2.88 -1.38
CA LYS A 47 -4.77 3.55 -2.26
C LYS A 47 -5.08 2.74 -3.50
N ALA A 48 -4.05 2.22 -4.18
CA ALA A 48 -4.23 1.41 -5.39
C ALA A 48 -5.02 0.13 -5.11
N ILE A 49 -4.80 -0.53 -3.96
CA ILE A 49 -5.59 -1.71 -3.57
C ILE A 49 -7.03 -1.30 -3.27
N LYS A 50 -7.25 -0.22 -2.49
CA LYS A 50 -8.58 0.29 -2.15
C LYS A 50 -9.41 0.61 -3.40
N GLU A 51 -8.81 1.25 -4.40
CA GLU A 51 -9.46 1.62 -5.66
C GLU A 51 -10.02 0.41 -6.44
N THR A 52 -9.49 -0.79 -6.21
CA THR A 52 -10.04 -2.00 -6.82
C THR A 52 -11.37 -2.44 -6.20
N GLY A 53 -11.66 -2.02 -4.97
CA GLY A 53 -12.87 -2.41 -4.24
C GLY A 53 -12.97 -3.89 -3.89
N THR A 54 -11.87 -4.65 -3.92
CA THR A 54 -11.89 -6.12 -3.75
C THR A 54 -11.56 -6.56 -2.32
N VAL A 55 -10.41 -6.14 -1.80
CA VAL A 55 -9.93 -6.46 -0.45
C VAL A 55 -9.90 -5.19 0.40
N HIS A 56 -10.28 -5.33 1.67
CA HIS A 56 -10.22 -4.23 2.64
C HIS A 56 -8.77 -3.98 3.06
N VAL A 57 -8.41 -2.70 3.15
CA VAL A 57 -7.09 -2.21 3.56
C VAL A 57 -7.27 -1.04 4.53
N PRO A 58 -6.34 -0.83 5.48
CA PRO A 58 -6.44 0.31 6.40
C PRO A 58 -6.30 1.63 5.64
N GLU A 59 -7.16 2.59 5.97
CA GLU A 59 -7.10 3.92 5.36
C GLU A 59 -5.88 4.72 5.82
N PRO A 60 -5.09 5.29 4.88
CA PRO A 60 -4.08 6.27 5.22
C PRO A 60 -4.69 7.58 5.73
N ILE A 61 -4.31 8.00 6.94
CA ILE A 61 -4.77 9.25 7.55
C ILE A 61 -3.78 10.38 7.29
N ALA A 62 -2.50 10.18 7.62
CA ALA A 62 -1.47 11.22 7.47
C ALA A 62 -0.05 10.64 7.44
N ILE A 63 0.88 11.39 6.85
CA ILE A 63 2.34 11.22 6.99
C ILE A 63 2.89 12.49 7.64
N ALA A 64 3.84 12.35 8.56
CA ALA A 64 4.58 13.49 9.11
C ALA A 64 6.06 13.13 9.35
N ASP A 65 6.91 14.14 9.33
CA ASP A 65 8.32 13.98 9.69
C ASP A 65 8.50 14.08 11.22
N LEU A 66 9.49 13.36 11.76
CA LEU A 66 9.84 13.43 13.17
C LEU A 66 10.91 14.50 13.38
N SER A 67 10.79 15.29 14.45
CA SER A 67 11.81 16.28 14.82
C SER A 67 13.17 15.65 15.12
N SER A 68 13.20 14.38 15.57
CA SER A 68 14.41 13.59 15.79
C SER A 68 15.00 12.98 14.52
N GLY A 69 14.39 13.21 13.35
CA GLY A 69 14.72 12.54 12.09
C GLY A 69 13.87 11.29 11.84
N GLY A 70 13.65 11.00 10.55
CA GLY A 70 12.72 9.96 10.08
C GLY A 70 11.30 10.48 9.92
N GLY A 71 10.31 9.58 9.98
CA GLY A 71 8.91 9.93 9.78
C GLY A 71 7.94 8.97 10.48
N LEU A 72 6.66 9.33 10.37
CA LEU A 72 5.53 8.55 10.87
C LEU A 72 4.44 8.46 9.80
N LEU A 73 3.75 7.32 9.80
CA LEU A 73 2.56 7.06 9.00
C LEU A 73 1.41 6.69 9.93
N ILE A 74 0.34 7.48 9.89
CA ILE A 74 -0.90 7.28 10.65
C ILE A 74 -1.91 6.61 9.72
N LEU A 75 -2.45 5.50 10.18
CA LEU A 75 -3.43 4.66 9.50
C LEU A 75 -4.67 4.47 10.39
N GLU A 76 -5.78 4.12 9.75
CA GLU A 76 -6.92 3.50 10.41
C GLU A 76 -6.47 2.31 11.28
N TYR A 77 -7.01 2.22 12.49
CA TYR A 77 -6.84 1.04 13.33
C TYR A 77 -7.82 -0.05 12.90
N LEU A 78 -7.29 -1.22 12.54
CA LEU A 78 -8.08 -2.42 12.28
C LEU A 78 -8.02 -3.36 13.48
N GLU A 79 -9.19 -3.77 13.96
CA GLU A 79 -9.29 -4.83 14.96
C GLU A 79 -9.03 -6.19 14.30
N MET A 80 -7.76 -6.60 14.26
CA MET A 80 -7.35 -7.86 13.64
C MET A 80 -7.88 -9.06 14.41
N ARG A 81 -8.54 -9.99 13.70
CA ARG A 81 -9.09 -11.25 14.22
C ARG A 81 -8.54 -12.43 13.42
N SER A 82 -8.67 -13.64 13.95
CA SER A 82 -8.25 -14.85 13.21
C SER A 82 -9.00 -14.95 11.88
N ILE A 83 -8.28 -15.32 10.83
CA ILE A 83 -8.82 -15.45 9.48
C ILE A 83 -9.52 -16.79 9.23
N ASP A 84 -9.43 -17.76 10.13
CA ASP A 84 -9.83 -19.17 9.89
C ASP A 84 -11.21 -19.34 9.23
N ARG A 85 -12.20 -18.53 9.63
CA ARG A 85 -13.58 -18.59 9.09
C ARG A 85 -13.78 -17.77 7.80
N PHE A 86 -12.82 -16.94 7.43
CA PHE A 86 -12.88 -16.02 6.29
C PHE A 86 -11.80 -16.29 5.24
N ALA A 87 -10.98 -17.33 5.41
CA ALA A 87 -9.88 -17.65 4.50
C ALA A 87 -10.35 -17.89 3.06
N GLU A 88 -11.47 -18.60 2.88
CA GLU A 88 -12.10 -18.78 1.57
C GLU A 88 -12.51 -17.44 0.95
N LYS A 89 -13.16 -16.57 1.73
CA LYS A 89 -13.58 -15.25 1.26
C LYS A 89 -12.41 -14.35 0.89
N LEU A 90 -11.33 -14.38 1.68
CA LEU A 90 -10.10 -13.67 1.33
C LEU A 90 -9.52 -14.20 0.01
N GLY A 91 -9.52 -15.52 -0.20
CA GLY A 91 -9.06 -16.12 -1.45
C GLY A 91 -9.85 -15.62 -2.67
N GLU A 92 -11.17 -15.53 -2.56
CA GLU A 92 -12.04 -14.95 -3.59
C GLU A 92 -11.70 -13.48 -3.84
N GLN A 93 -11.60 -12.66 -2.79
CA GLN A 93 -11.25 -11.23 -2.92
C GLN A 93 -9.87 -11.00 -3.53
N LEU A 94 -8.88 -11.85 -3.20
CA LEU A 94 -7.55 -11.79 -3.81
C LEU A 94 -7.59 -12.20 -5.30
N SER A 95 -8.42 -13.19 -5.67
CA SER A 95 -8.63 -13.51 -7.09
C SER A 95 -9.23 -12.32 -7.85
N ASP A 96 -10.25 -11.69 -7.28
CA ASP A 96 -10.90 -10.52 -7.87
C ASP A 96 -9.94 -9.33 -7.98
N LEU A 97 -9.04 -9.15 -7.01
CA LEU A 97 -7.98 -8.14 -7.06
C LEU A 97 -7.09 -8.27 -8.30
N HIS A 98 -6.79 -9.51 -8.71
CA HIS A 98 -5.90 -9.80 -9.84
C HIS A 98 -6.61 -9.82 -11.21
N LEU A 99 -7.90 -10.12 -11.23
CA LEU A 99 -8.66 -10.39 -12.46
C LEU A 99 -8.68 -9.22 -13.47
N PRO A 100 -8.90 -7.94 -13.08
CA PRO A 100 -8.95 -6.83 -14.03
C PRO A 100 -7.71 -6.72 -14.91
N ASN A 101 -6.51 -6.82 -14.32
CA ASN A 101 -5.26 -6.73 -15.09
C ASN A 101 -5.09 -7.91 -16.06
N ILE A 102 -5.52 -9.11 -15.66
CA ILE A 102 -5.50 -10.31 -16.53
C ILE A 102 -6.41 -10.10 -17.75
N LEU A 103 -7.62 -9.58 -17.52
CA LEU A 103 -8.58 -9.31 -18.60
C LEU A 103 -8.07 -8.22 -19.54
N LEU A 104 -7.48 -7.14 -19.01
CA LEU A 104 -6.84 -6.10 -19.81
C LEU A 104 -5.72 -6.68 -20.68
N LYS A 105 -4.82 -7.51 -20.14
CA LYS A 105 -3.77 -8.17 -20.94
C LYS A 105 -4.34 -9.00 -22.09
N ARG A 106 -5.39 -9.79 -21.82
CA ARG A 106 -6.06 -10.62 -22.84
C ARG A 106 -6.69 -9.74 -23.92
N LYS A 107 -7.35 -8.63 -23.56
CA LYS A 107 -7.92 -7.67 -24.50
C LYS A 107 -6.84 -7.04 -25.37
N SER A 108 -5.75 -6.53 -24.77
CA SER A 108 -4.62 -5.94 -25.50
C SER A 108 -3.94 -6.92 -26.45
N GLN A 109 -3.82 -8.20 -26.07
CA GLN A 109 -3.28 -9.24 -26.95
C GLN A 109 -4.17 -9.50 -28.18
N ARG A 110 -5.50 -9.53 -27.99
CA ARG A 110 -6.47 -9.72 -29.09
C ARG A 110 -6.54 -8.51 -30.03
N GLN A 111 -6.24 -7.31 -29.53
CA GLN A 111 -6.26 -6.05 -30.29
C GLN A 111 -4.88 -5.68 -30.87
N LYS A 112 -3.90 -6.59 -30.85
CA LYS A 112 -2.58 -6.36 -31.49
C LYS A 112 -2.78 -6.03 -32.97
N GLY A 113 -2.55 -4.77 -33.35
CA GLY A 113 -2.67 -4.28 -34.72
C GLY A 113 -3.70 -3.15 -34.93
N THR A 114 -4.50 -2.80 -33.92
CA THR A 114 -5.44 -1.66 -33.98
C THR A 114 -4.87 -0.45 -33.25
N ILE A 115 -4.71 0.67 -33.95
CA ILE A 115 -4.30 1.95 -33.35
C ILE A 115 -5.57 2.53 -32.67
N GLY A 116 -5.71 2.45 -31.34
CA GLY A 116 -6.90 3.04 -30.71
C GLY A 116 -7.14 2.96 -29.20
N GLU A 117 -6.60 2.04 -28.41
CA GLU A 117 -6.94 1.98 -26.97
C GLU A 117 -5.70 2.02 -26.04
N ARG A 118 -5.68 3.01 -25.14
CA ARG A 118 -4.59 3.29 -24.17
C ARG A 118 -4.90 2.78 -22.75
N ASN A 119 -5.62 1.67 -22.60
CA ASN A 119 -5.68 1.00 -21.29
C ASN A 119 -4.49 0.04 -21.19
N HIS A 120 -3.41 0.53 -20.59
CA HIS A 120 -2.16 -0.21 -20.45
C HIS A 120 -2.30 -1.26 -19.36
N ALA A 121 -2.47 -2.51 -19.78
CA ALA A 121 -2.30 -3.63 -18.88
C ALA A 121 -0.88 -3.60 -18.28
N VAL A 122 -0.76 -3.93 -17.00
CA VAL A 122 0.51 -3.87 -16.27
C VAL A 122 1.30 -5.15 -16.53
N ASP A 123 2.31 -5.07 -17.39
CA ASP A 123 3.13 -6.21 -17.80
C ASP A 123 4.08 -6.71 -16.72
N LYS A 124 4.63 -5.80 -15.91
CA LYS A 124 5.57 -6.09 -14.82
C LYS A 124 5.04 -5.54 -13.51
N PHE A 125 5.29 -6.24 -12.41
CA PHE A 125 4.99 -5.73 -11.07
C PHE A 125 5.70 -4.39 -10.83
N GLY A 126 5.02 -3.48 -10.13
CA GLY A 126 5.54 -2.17 -9.77
C GLY A 126 4.44 -1.13 -9.63
N PHE A 127 4.73 -0.08 -8.88
CA PHE A 127 3.86 1.09 -8.71
C PHE A 127 4.47 2.28 -9.47
N HIS A 128 3.64 3.28 -9.76
CA HIS A 128 4.11 4.55 -10.35
C HIS A 128 4.95 5.36 -9.36
N THR A 129 4.80 5.09 -8.06
CA THR A 129 5.62 5.62 -6.97
C THR A 129 6.62 4.56 -6.53
N MET A 130 7.79 5.00 -6.06
CA MET A 130 8.76 4.10 -5.44
C MET A 130 8.13 3.39 -4.24
N THR A 131 8.19 2.06 -4.24
CA THR A 131 7.82 1.21 -3.10
C THR A 131 9.09 0.58 -2.53
N CYS A 132 9.07 0.09 -1.30
CA CYS A 132 10.25 -0.46 -0.65
C CYS A 132 9.95 -1.80 0.03
N TYR A 133 10.88 -2.74 -0.05
CA TYR A 133 10.94 -3.92 0.84
C TYR A 133 11.97 -3.64 1.93
N GLY A 134 11.48 -3.22 3.10
CA GLY A 134 12.35 -2.62 4.11
C GLY A 134 13.03 -1.36 3.59
N TYR A 135 14.36 -1.26 3.72
CA TYR A 135 15.14 -0.15 3.18
C TYR A 135 15.60 -0.35 1.72
N ILE A 136 15.08 -1.38 1.03
CA ILE A 136 15.45 -1.68 -0.35
C ILE A 136 14.35 -1.14 -1.28
N PRO A 137 14.62 -0.12 -2.09
CA PRO A 137 13.66 0.37 -3.08
C PRO A 137 13.33 -0.73 -4.11
N GLN A 138 12.04 -0.98 -4.31
CA GLN A 138 11.51 -1.90 -5.31
C GLN A 138 11.44 -1.16 -6.65
N VAL A 139 12.51 -1.26 -7.42
CA VAL A 139 12.60 -0.61 -8.72
C VAL A 139 11.72 -1.34 -9.74
N GLY A 140 10.55 -0.78 -10.05
CA GLY A 140 9.79 -1.16 -11.24
C GLY A 140 10.54 -0.76 -12.50
N ILE A 141 10.66 -1.65 -13.48
CA ILE A 141 11.26 -1.33 -14.79
C ILE A 141 10.34 -0.33 -15.48
N ARG A 142 10.70 0.97 -15.36
CA ARG A 142 10.20 2.20 -16.03
C ARG A 142 9.72 3.26 -15.04
N ALA A 143 10.67 3.94 -14.40
CA ALA A 143 10.57 5.39 -14.32
C ALA A 143 10.83 5.91 -15.75
N VAL A 144 9.78 6.05 -16.57
CA VAL A 144 9.90 6.97 -17.71
C VAL A 144 9.85 8.37 -17.10
N PRO A 145 10.86 9.22 -17.28
CA PRO A 145 10.78 10.60 -16.86
C PRO A 145 9.58 11.22 -17.57
N GLN A 146 8.66 11.83 -16.82
CA GLN A 146 7.80 12.85 -17.41
C GLN A 146 8.75 13.98 -17.83
N GLN A 147 9.10 14.00 -19.12
CA GLN A 147 9.73 15.17 -19.71
C GLN A 147 8.72 16.31 -19.69
N LEU A 148 9.20 17.45 -19.21
CA LEU A 148 8.62 18.79 -19.37
C LEU A 148 8.31 19.09 -20.85
#